data_AF-A0A7W2FPN1-F1
#
_entry.id   AF-A0A7W2FPN1-F1
#
_cell.length_a   1.000
_cell.length_b   1.000
_cell.length_c   1.000
_cell.angle_alpha   90.00
_cell.angle_beta   90.00
_cell.angle_gamma   90.00
#
_symmetry.space_group_name_H-M   'P 1'
#
loop_
_entity.id
_entity.type
_entity.pdbx_description
1 polymer ?
#
loop_
_entity_poly.entity_id
_entity_poly.type
_entity_poly.pdbx_seq_one_letter_code
_entity_poly.pdbx_strand_id
1 'polypeptide(L)'
;MAKTISDLLDVSSKTLMDLGAFDPILDLDTRLFIDPHLLKHCDIPEFEASYDKFTSHFKSIVKLLDASEKKGDVFWNKADRLLSGKEVKGLCIGYASKGTSGSGVGPALRKRLLETAKNIIAKGKDDPELFELVGMFEGDFGPDRISDMTANIIRDDITEYTKRVVSQVELGAKATVTFDDKSGLPMNPFTGDIILLVPYSILRDLPVALDWSNMDVVAQQNQELRDKVNGIIGNSWREAMKTVSKDKLKKLILEHPDLLDDLVKQYAAKPPLPYDFIEDRAGEYIWYPVTRELVKDNPIPLTLSESPTIDEVESLVVTICEKFKELVEYNGLNQLLYNKDGSLKHESAAQLLFYGVAESYCTSNNIMIARECDSGRGPVDFKFGTNSENSVLVELKKSTNTSGLKKGIEKQLPEYMKSEKSRRAIYLVIDVGYTKAAIKNLESINKKINGANVQIIHVDGSQKVSASKM
;
A
#
# COMPACT_ATOMS: atom_id res chain seq x y z
N MET A 1 16.10 7.01 6.32
CA MET A 1 16.64 5.84 5.63
C MET A 1 15.63 4.75 5.83
N ALA A 2 15.21 4.10 4.76
CA ALA A 2 14.33 2.96 4.86
C ALA A 2 15.07 1.85 5.62
N LYS A 3 14.63 1.60 6.85
CA LYS A 3 15.13 0.54 7.71
C LYS A 3 13.99 -0.38 8.04
N THR A 4 14.24 -1.68 8.06
CA THR A 4 13.28 -2.61 8.63
C THR A 4 13.55 -2.86 10.11
N ILE A 5 12.64 -3.55 10.78
CA ILE A 5 12.89 -4.02 12.15
C ILE A 5 14.05 -5.01 12.18
N SER A 6 14.23 -5.86 11.15
CA SER A 6 15.39 -6.76 11.10
C SER A 6 16.71 -6.00 11.06
N ASP A 7 16.77 -4.84 10.37
CA ASP A 7 17.95 -3.97 10.40
C ASP A 7 18.23 -3.39 11.80
N LEU A 8 17.18 -3.02 12.55
CA LEU A 8 17.36 -2.51 13.92
C LEU A 8 17.86 -3.60 14.88
N LEU A 9 17.39 -4.83 14.68
CA LEU A 9 17.78 -6.01 15.46
C LEU A 9 19.13 -6.59 15.00
N ASP A 10 19.69 -6.09 13.88
CA ASP A 10 20.89 -6.62 13.21
C ASP A 10 20.79 -8.13 12.91
N VAL A 11 19.64 -8.54 12.36
CA VAL A 11 19.35 -9.90 11.91
C VAL A 11 18.85 -9.92 10.46
N SER A 12 18.84 -11.11 9.85
CA SER A 12 18.27 -11.25 8.51
C SER A 12 16.74 -11.15 8.54
N SER A 13 16.11 -10.59 7.51
CA SER A 13 14.63 -10.61 7.37
C SER A 13 14.08 -12.04 7.41
N LYS A 14 14.85 -13.02 6.93
CA LYS A 14 14.51 -14.45 7.01
C LYS A 14 14.29 -14.92 8.45
N THR A 15 15.06 -14.42 9.41
CA THR A 15 14.89 -14.74 10.83
C THR A 15 13.48 -14.41 11.33
N LEU A 16 12.93 -13.26 10.92
CA LEU A 16 11.56 -12.87 11.28
C LEU A 16 10.52 -13.69 10.51
N MET A 17 10.76 -13.97 9.22
CA MET A 17 9.89 -14.82 8.40
C MET A 17 9.79 -16.24 8.95
N ASP A 18 10.90 -16.83 9.41
CA ASP A 18 10.92 -18.16 10.03
C ASP A 18 10.12 -18.20 11.35
N LEU A 19 9.96 -17.05 12.02
CA LEU A 19 9.12 -16.87 13.21
C LEU A 19 7.66 -16.49 12.90
N GLY A 20 7.29 -16.41 11.61
CA GLY A 20 5.96 -16.05 11.14
C GLY A 20 5.74 -14.55 10.92
N ALA A 21 6.71 -13.69 11.24
CA ALA A 21 6.53 -12.24 11.28
C ALA A 21 6.86 -11.56 9.94
N PHE A 22 6.01 -10.61 9.58
CA PHE A 22 6.34 -9.61 8.58
C PHE A 22 7.49 -8.72 9.09
N ASP A 23 8.43 -8.37 8.21
CA ASP A 23 9.55 -7.47 8.48
C ASP A 23 9.23 -6.08 7.92
N PRO A 24 8.52 -5.21 8.68
CA PRO A 24 8.05 -3.91 8.20
C PRO A 24 9.18 -2.93 7.92
N ILE A 25 8.99 -2.11 6.88
CA ILE A 25 9.79 -0.91 6.62
C ILE A 25 9.28 0.20 7.56
N LEU A 26 10.18 0.78 8.37
CA LEU A 26 9.77 1.57 9.54
C LEU A 26 9.50 3.04 9.26
N ASP A 27 9.98 3.58 8.14
CA ASP A 27 9.72 4.97 7.70
C ASP A 27 8.67 5.07 6.59
N LEU A 28 8.04 3.93 6.25
CA LEU A 28 7.05 3.82 5.19
C LEU A 28 6.00 2.76 5.51
N ASP A 29 4.71 3.13 5.44
CA ASP A 29 3.66 2.12 5.46
C ASP A 29 3.66 1.30 4.17
N THR A 30 3.83 0.00 4.32
CA THR A 30 3.66 -0.95 3.21
C THR A 30 2.16 -1.07 2.94
N ARG A 31 1.69 -0.94 1.69
CA ARG A 31 0.25 -0.95 1.35
C ARG A 31 -0.34 -2.36 1.37
N LEU A 32 -0.23 -2.98 2.54
CA LEU A 32 -0.84 -4.25 2.92
C LEU A 32 -1.79 -3.98 4.09
N PHE A 33 -2.69 -4.92 4.31
CA PHE A 33 -3.82 -4.77 5.22
C PHE A 33 -4.04 -6.09 5.94
N ILE A 34 -4.38 -6.01 7.24
CA ILE A 34 -4.83 -7.17 8.01
C ILE A 34 -6.23 -7.53 7.50
N ASP A 35 -6.40 -8.80 7.12
CA ASP A 35 -7.66 -9.31 6.60
C ASP A 35 -8.38 -10.21 7.63
N PRO A 36 -9.59 -9.84 8.09
CA PRO A 36 -10.42 -10.67 8.95
C PRO A 36 -10.64 -12.10 8.42
N HIS A 37 -10.76 -12.26 7.10
CA HIS A 37 -10.96 -13.56 6.48
C HIS A 37 -9.76 -14.47 6.69
N LEU A 38 -8.54 -13.93 6.71
CA LEU A 38 -7.32 -14.70 6.98
C LEU A 38 -7.16 -15.04 8.46
N LEU A 39 -7.67 -14.20 9.38
CA LEU A 39 -7.65 -14.51 10.82
C LEU A 39 -8.36 -15.83 11.14
N LYS A 40 -9.44 -16.15 10.43
CA LYS A 40 -10.18 -17.41 10.55
C LYS A 40 -9.32 -18.66 10.33
N HIS A 41 -8.23 -18.51 9.59
CA HIS A 41 -7.33 -19.57 9.18
C HIS A 41 -5.90 -19.37 9.70
N CYS A 42 -5.73 -18.50 10.72
CA CYS A 42 -4.43 -18.22 11.31
C CYS A 42 -4.09 -19.28 12.36
N ASP A 43 -3.05 -20.07 12.13
CA ASP A 43 -2.59 -21.11 13.05
C ASP A 43 -1.57 -20.62 14.09
N ILE A 44 -1.42 -19.30 14.23
CA ILE A 44 -0.46 -18.70 15.18
C ILE A 44 -1.10 -18.64 16.58
N PRO A 45 -0.43 -19.15 17.63
CA PRO A 45 -1.05 -19.33 18.95
C PRO A 45 -1.71 -18.06 19.53
N GLU A 46 -1.07 -16.90 19.41
CA GLU A 46 -1.62 -15.65 19.92
C GLU A 46 -2.92 -15.21 19.22
N PHE A 47 -3.16 -15.71 17.99
CA PHE A 47 -4.30 -15.35 17.17
C PHE A 47 -5.43 -16.39 17.14
N GLU A 48 -5.29 -17.52 17.85
CA GLU A 48 -6.27 -18.63 17.84
C GLU A 48 -7.70 -18.14 18.16
N ALA A 49 -7.85 -17.21 19.10
CA ALA A 49 -9.13 -16.63 19.49
C ALA A 49 -9.46 -15.31 18.77
N SER A 50 -8.59 -14.78 17.91
CA SER A 50 -8.73 -13.44 17.33
C SER A 50 -9.94 -13.33 16.41
N TYR A 51 -10.22 -14.35 15.58
CA TYR A 51 -11.41 -14.36 14.73
C TYR A 51 -12.70 -14.40 15.55
N ASP A 52 -12.74 -15.16 16.65
CA ASP A 52 -13.88 -15.19 17.56
C ASP A 52 -14.10 -13.85 18.28
N LYS A 53 -13.03 -13.16 18.68
CA LYS A 53 -13.10 -11.79 19.23
C LYS A 53 -13.66 -10.83 18.20
N PHE A 54 -13.17 -10.90 16.96
CA PHE A 54 -13.63 -10.09 15.84
C PHE A 54 -15.13 -10.31 15.56
N THR A 55 -15.56 -11.55 15.38
CA THR A 55 -16.98 -11.84 15.13
C THR A 55 -17.86 -11.49 16.32
N SER A 56 -17.39 -11.69 17.57
CA SER A 56 -18.12 -11.33 18.79
C SER A 56 -18.30 -9.82 18.95
N HIS A 57 -17.32 -9.03 18.50
CA HIS A 57 -17.42 -7.57 18.44
C HIS A 57 -18.60 -7.15 17.57
N PHE A 58 -18.70 -7.68 16.35
CA PHE A 58 -19.80 -7.36 15.44
C PHE A 58 -21.14 -7.95 15.87
N LYS A 59 -21.19 -9.18 16.41
CA LYS A 59 -22.39 -9.75 17.04
C LYS A 59 -22.97 -8.81 18.11
N SER A 60 -22.11 -8.19 18.90
CA SER A 60 -22.51 -7.21 19.92
C SER A 60 -23.13 -5.96 19.30
N ILE A 61 -22.56 -5.45 18.20
CA ILE A 61 -23.10 -4.32 17.45
C ILE A 61 -24.47 -4.67 16.85
N VAL A 62 -24.60 -5.85 16.21
CA VAL A 62 -25.87 -6.35 15.65
C VAL A 62 -26.95 -6.33 16.72
N LYS A 63 -26.68 -6.95 17.88
CA LYS A 63 -27.63 -7.06 18.99
C LYS A 63 -28.04 -5.69 19.55
N LEU A 64 -27.09 -4.75 19.65
CA LEU A 64 -27.38 -3.38 20.07
C LEU A 64 -28.23 -2.64 19.05
N LEU A 65 -27.93 -2.80 17.76
CA LEU A 65 -28.71 -2.17 16.71
C LEU A 65 -30.10 -2.77 16.61
N ASP A 66 -30.28 -4.07 16.76
CA ASP A 66 -31.59 -4.72 16.77
C ASP A 66 -32.48 -4.17 17.90
N ALA A 67 -31.93 -4.11 19.12
CA ALA A 67 -32.60 -3.55 20.30
C ALA A 67 -32.82 -2.01 20.24
N SER A 68 -32.16 -1.30 19.33
CA SER A 68 -32.33 0.14 19.17
C SER A 68 -33.66 0.46 18.47
N GLU A 69 -34.47 1.31 19.09
CA GLU A 69 -35.76 1.77 18.54
C GLU A 69 -35.57 3.03 17.70
N LYS A 70 -34.60 3.87 18.04
CA LYS A 70 -34.35 5.15 17.34
C LYS A 70 -32.89 5.55 17.37
N LYS A 71 -32.49 6.28 16.33
CA LYS A 71 -31.15 6.88 16.25
C LYS A 71 -30.87 7.73 17.48
N GLY A 72 -29.71 7.49 18.11
CA GLY A 72 -29.26 8.22 19.29
C GLY A 72 -29.83 7.73 20.62
N ASP A 73 -30.59 6.64 20.66
CA ASP A 73 -30.93 5.98 21.93
C ASP A 73 -29.70 5.32 22.59
N VAL A 74 -29.90 4.74 23.78
CA VAL A 74 -28.81 4.15 24.57
C VAL A 74 -28.13 2.99 23.83
N PHE A 75 -28.88 2.18 23.08
CA PHE A 75 -28.35 1.04 22.35
C PHE A 75 -27.59 1.49 21.10
N TRP A 76 -28.14 2.45 20.34
CA TRP A 76 -27.48 3.09 19.20
C TRP A 76 -26.16 3.73 19.60
N ASN A 77 -26.15 4.52 20.69
CA ASN A 77 -24.93 5.19 21.14
C ASN A 77 -23.88 4.21 21.64
N LYS A 78 -24.28 3.06 22.19
CA LYS A 78 -23.35 1.97 22.52
C LYS A 78 -22.76 1.34 21.25
N ALA A 79 -23.58 1.08 20.24
CA ALA A 79 -23.11 0.56 18.94
C ALA A 79 -22.13 1.53 18.26
N ASP A 80 -22.40 2.84 18.27
CA ASP A 80 -21.48 3.87 17.74
C ASP A 80 -20.13 3.88 18.47
N ARG A 81 -20.13 3.69 19.79
CA ARG A 81 -18.89 3.62 20.57
C ARG A 81 -18.06 2.40 20.21
N LEU A 82 -18.68 1.24 19.96
CA LEU A 82 -17.95 0.04 19.54
C LEU A 82 -17.23 0.24 18.20
N LEU A 83 -17.83 1.00 17.27
CA LEU A 83 -17.19 1.37 16.00
C LEU A 83 -16.18 2.52 16.12
N SER A 84 -16.02 3.16 17.29
CA SER A 84 -15.19 4.37 17.45
C SER A 84 -13.68 4.13 17.61
N GLY A 85 -13.18 3.01 17.09
CA GLY A 85 -11.78 2.63 17.12
C GLY A 85 -10.85 3.68 16.50
N LYS A 86 -9.76 3.97 17.20
CA LYS A 86 -8.61 4.69 16.64
C LYS A 86 -7.72 3.71 15.89
N GLU A 87 -7.06 4.20 14.85
CA GLU A 87 -5.96 3.52 14.16
C GLU A 87 -4.94 2.98 15.18
N VAL A 88 -4.46 1.76 14.93
CA VAL A 88 -3.41 1.14 15.73
C VAL A 88 -2.06 1.55 15.15
N LYS A 89 -1.40 2.47 15.84
CA LYS A 89 -0.04 2.92 15.49
C LYS A 89 0.98 1.80 15.67
N GLY A 90 2.06 1.86 14.89
CA GLY A 90 3.23 0.98 15.04
C GLY A 90 3.25 -0.24 14.13
N LEU A 91 2.20 -0.44 13.30
CA LEU A 91 2.10 -1.59 12.40
C LEU A 91 2.91 -1.43 11.10
N CYS A 92 3.20 -0.19 10.68
CA CYS A 92 3.94 0.12 9.45
C CYS A 92 3.31 -0.49 8.16
N ILE A 93 1.98 -0.55 8.15
CA ILE A 93 1.16 -1.02 7.03
C ILE A 93 -0.05 -0.09 6.84
N GLY A 94 -0.64 -0.07 5.66
CA GLY A 94 -1.85 0.70 5.34
C GLY A 94 -1.61 1.76 4.28
N TYR A 95 -2.55 2.71 4.15
CA TYR A 95 -2.36 3.83 3.23
C TYR A 95 -1.62 4.99 3.91
N ALA A 96 -0.36 5.19 3.54
CA ALA A 96 0.31 6.45 3.82
C ALA A 96 -0.32 7.59 2.98
N SER A 97 -1.15 8.43 3.61
CA SER A 97 -1.44 9.77 3.10
C SER A 97 -1.00 10.79 4.15
N LYS A 98 0.08 11.52 3.85
CA LYS A 98 0.64 12.66 4.63
C LYS A 98 0.28 12.66 6.13
N GLY A 99 1.20 12.16 6.95
CA GLY A 99 1.08 12.12 8.41
C GLY A 99 0.65 10.73 8.86
N THR A 100 1.37 10.18 9.84
CA THR A 100 1.18 8.85 10.46
C THR A 100 -0.08 8.80 11.34
N SER A 101 -1.19 9.31 10.83
CA SER A 101 -2.47 9.36 11.51
C SER A 101 -3.58 9.07 10.51
N GLY A 102 -3.67 7.81 10.09
CA GLY A 102 -4.86 7.23 9.50
C GLY A 102 -6.07 7.53 10.38
N SER A 103 -7.17 7.94 9.73
CA SER A 103 -8.30 8.54 10.43
C SER A 103 -9.33 7.53 10.95
N GLY A 104 -8.94 6.35 11.46
CA GLY A 104 -9.82 5.35 12.11
C GLY A 104 -11.20 5.20 11.46
N VAL A 105 -12.31 5.03 12.18
CA VAL A 105 -13.65 5.25 11.58
C VAL A 105 -14.25 6.55 12.11
N GLY A 106 -14.20 7.61 11.31
CA GLY A 106 -14.67 8.94 11.69
C GLY A 106 -16.19 9.00 11.97
N PRO A 107 -16.68 9.98 12.77
CA PRO A 107 -18.09 10.02 13.20
C PRO A 107 -19.11 10.02 12.06
N ALA A 108 -18.81 10.71 10.96
CA ALA A 108 -19.70 10.75 9.80
C ALA A 108 -19.84 9.38 9.12
N LEU A 109 -18.72 8.65 8.97
CA LEU A 109 -18.71 7.31 8.39
C LEU A 109 -19.39 6.30 9.31
N ARG A 110 -19.11 6.33 10.63
CA ARG A 110 -19.79 5.46 11.61
C ARG A 110 -21.30 5.62 11.57
N LYS A 111 -21.78 6.86 11.52
CA LYS A 111 -23.22 7.13 11.40
C LYS A 111 -23.81 6.43 10.17
N ARG A 112 -23.17 6.53 9.00
CA ARG A 112 -23.66 5.87 7.78
C ARG A 112 -23.61 4.35 7.89
N LEU A 113 -22.53 3.80 8.43
CA LEU A 113 -22.37 2.35 8.66
C LEU A 113 -23.49 1.80 9.57
N LEU A 114 -23.76 2.45 10.70
CA LEU A 114 -24.83 2.03 11.62
C LEU A 114 -26.21 2.13 10.98
N GLU A 115 -26.46 3.17 10.18
CA GLU A 115 -27.72 3.31 9.44
C GLU A 115 -27.92 2.19 8.42
N THR A 116 -26.88 1.86 7.67
CA THR A 116 -26.91 0.76 6.70
C THR A 116 -27.11 -0.57 7.40
N ALA A 117 -26.34 -0.84 8.46
CA ALA A 117 -26.47 -2.04 9.27
C ALA A 117 -27.88 -2.17 9.86
N LYS A 118 -28.44 -1.11 10.47
CA LYS A 118 -29.80 -1.14 11.02
C LYS A 118 -30.86 -1.43 9.95
N ASN A 119 -30.71 -0.86 8.75
CA ASN A 119 -31.63 -1.13 7.65
C ASN A 119 -31.56 -2.58 7.17
N ILE A 120 -30.36 -3.18 7.17
CA ILE A 120 -30.17 -4.58 6.78
C ILE A 120 -30.74 -5.53 7.86
N ILE A 121 -30.47 -5.25 9.13
CA ILE A 121 -31.05 -6.00 10.27
C ILE A 121 -32.57 -5.94 10.23
N ALA A 122 -33.16 -4.77 9.94
CA ALA A 122 -34.62 -4.62 9.80
C ALA A 122 -35.22 -5.44 8.64
N LYS A 123 -34.40 -5.94 7.72
CA LYS A 123 -34.79 -6.86 6.64
C LYS A 123 -34.60 -8.34 7.03
N GLY A 124 -34.30 -8.64 8.29
CA GLY A 124 -34.11 -9.99 8.79
C GLY A 124 -32.75 -10.60 8.46
N LYS A 125 -31.73 -9.77 8.18
CA LYS A 125 -30.36 -10.21 7.92
C LYS A 125 -29.46 -9.80 9.08
N ASP A 126 -29.08 -10.75 9.92
CA ASP A 126 -28.36 -10.54 11.19
C ASP A 126 -27.01 -11.27 11.26
N ASP A 127 -26.53 -11.80 10.12
CA ASP A 127 -25.24 -12.48 10.03
C ASP A 127 -24.08 -11.54 10.43
N PRO A 128 -23.20 -11.92 11.38
CA PRO A 128 -22.03 -11.12 11.74
C PRO A 128 -21.06 -10.87 10.59
N GLU A 129 -20.89 -11.82 9.65
CA GLU A 129 -20.02 -11.66 8.47
C GLU A 129 -20.58 -10.56 7.55
N LEU A 130 -21.88 -10.28 7.60
CA LEU A 130 -22.47 -9.15 6.90
C LEU A 130 -21.82 -7.82 7.31
N PHE A 131 -21.45 -7.64 8.58
CA PHE A 131 -20.86 -6.38 9.03
C PHE A 131 -19.49 -6.10 8.41
N GLU A 132 -18.74 -7.14 8.07
CA GLU A 132 -17.49 -7.04 7.30
C GLU A 132 -17.76 -6.47 5.90
N LEU A 133 -18.92 -6.82 5.33
CA LEU A 133 -19.36 -6.42 4.00
C LEU A 133 -20.14 -5.09 3.99
N VAL A 134 -20.77 -4.69 5.10
CA VAL A 134 -21.57 -3.45 5.19
C VAL A 134 -20.77 -2.23 4.76
N GLY A 135 -19.50 -2.17 5.16
CA GLY A 135 -18.62 -1.07 4.81
C GLY A 135 -18.40 -0.92 3.30
N MET A 136 -18.48 -1.99 2.52
CA MET A 136 -18.32 -1.91 1.07
C MET A 136 -19.35 -1.01 0.39
N PHE A 137 -20.57 -0.94 0.95
CA PHE A 137 -21.67 -0.14 0.42
C PHE A 137 -21.56 1.34 0.81
N GLU A 138 -20.58 1.69 1.65
CA GLU A 138 -20.32 3.05 2.05
C GLU A 138 -19.19 3.68 1.24
N GLY A 139 -19.43 4.90 0.76
CA GLY A 139 -18.36 5.77 0.28
C GLY A 139 -17.32 6.00 1.38
N ASP A 140 -16.06 6.15 0.99
CA ASP A 140 -14.91 6.38 1.88
C ASP A 140 -14.54 5.22 2.83
N PHE A 141 -15.18 4.06 2.69
CA PHE A 141 -14.79 2.84 3.38
C PHE A 141 -13.92 1.99 2.46
N GLY A 142 -12.67 1.77 2.87
CA GLY A 142 -11.64 1.10 2.09
C GLY A 142 -10.84 0.09 2.93
N PRO A 143 -9.81 -0.54 2.34
CA PRO A 143 -9.08 -1.64 2.97
C PRO A 143 -8.40 -1.25 4.28
N ASP A 144 -7.87 -0.03 4.34
CA ASP A 144 -7.30 0.62 5.51
C ASP A 144 -8.24 0.60 6.73
N ARG A 145 -9.54 0.87 6.51
CA ARG A 145 -10.55 0.91 7.58
C ARG A 145 -10.87 -0.48 8.10
N ILE A 146 -10.88 -1.49 7.23
CA ILE A 146 -11.04 -2.89 7.62
C ILE A 146 -9.83 -3.30 8.47
N SER A 147 -8.61 -3.03 7.99
CA SER A 147 -7.36 -3.34 8.69
C SER A 147 -7.31 -2.67 10.06
N ASP A 148 -7.61 -1.37 10.14
CA ASP A 148 -7.61 -0.60 11.40
C ASP A 148 -8.59 -1.14 12.43
N MET A 149 -9.83 -1.41 12.02
CA MET A 149 -10.83 -1.99 12.92
C MET A 149 -10.39 -3.36 13.42
N THR A 150 -9.87 -4.18 12.51
CA THR A 150 -9.37 -5.52 12.82
C THR A 150 -8.24 -5.45 13.83
N ALA A 151 -7.21 -4.64 13.54
CA ALA A 151 -6.08 -4.39 14.42
C ALA A 151 -6.52 -3.88 15.80
N ASN A 152 -7.51 -2.98 15.85
CA ASN A 152 -8.00 -2.42 17.11
C ASN A 152 -8.65 -3.49 17.99
N ILE A 153 -9.44 -4.39 17.39
CA ILE A 153 -10.12 -5.49 18.09
C ILE A 153 -9.11 -6.52 18.63
N ILE A 154 -8.07 -6.82 17.86
CA ILE A 154 -7.08 -7.88 18.19
C ILE A 154 -5.76 -7.30 18.73
N ARG A 155 -5.76 -6.04 19.18
CA ARG A 155 -4.55 -5.31 19.56
C ARG A 155 -3.71 -6.02 20.62
N ASP A 156 -4.38 -6.64 21.59
CA ASP A 156 -3.71 -7.37 22.67
C ASP A 156 -3.02 -8.63 22.10
N ASP A 157 -3.61 -9.30 21.12
CA ASP A 157 -3.04 -10.48 20.45
C ASP A 157 -1.80 -10.10 19.64
N ILE A 158 -1.86 -9.00 18.90
CA ILE A 158 -0.71 -8.42 18.17
C ILE A 158 0.43 -8.05 19.15
N THR A 159 0.07 -7.51 20.32
CA THR A 159 1.03 -7.11 21.35
C THR A 159 1.77 -8.33 21.92
N GLU A 160 1.05 -9.39 22.30
CA GLU A 160 1.67 -10.61 22.81
C GLU A 160 2.48 -11.34 21.73
N TYR A 161 1.99 -11.38 20.49
CA TYR A 161 2.73 -11.90 19.35
C TYR A 161 4.07 -11.17 19.14
N THR A 162 4.03 -9.83 19.20
CA THR A 162 5.24 -9.01 19.06
C THR A 162 6.25 -9.34 20.16
N LYS A 163 5.80 -9.45 21.42
CA LYS A 163 6.67 -9.83 22.54
C LYS A 163 7.31 -11.20 22.32
N ARG A 164 6.54 -12.21 21.89
CA ARG A 164 7.09 -13.54 21.60
C ARG A 164 8.15 -13.46 20.52
N VAL A 165 7.85 -12.88 19.36
CA VAL A 165 8.78 -12.81 18.22
C VAL A 165 10.08 -12.13 18.64
N VAL A 166 9.98 -10.96 19.27
CA VAL A 166 11.15 -10.21 19.74
C VAL A 166 11.96 -10.98 20.79
N SER A 167 11.30 -11.69 21.70
CA SER A 167 11.99 -12.50 22.74
C SER A 167 12.76 -13.70 22.17
N GLN A 168 12.41 -14.16 20.97
CA GLN A 168 13.04 -15.29 20.28
C GLN A 168 14.18 -14.85 19.35
N VAL A 169 14.36 -13.55 19.14
CA VAL A 169 15.43 -13.00 18.31
C VAL A 169 16.65 -12.70 19.17
N GLU A 170 17.78 -13.34 18.85
CA GLU A 170 19.08 -12.96 19.38
C GLU A 170 19.56 -11.70 18.65
N LEU A 171 19.78 -10.62 19.39
CA LEU A 171 20.24 -9.35 18.82
C LEU A 171 21.64 -9.49 18.22
N GLY A 172 21.82 -8.98 17.01
CA GLY A 172 23.12 -8.89 16.36
C GLY A 172 24.05 -7.90 17.06
N ALA A 173 25.36 -8.04 16.81
CA ALA A 173 26.39 -7.23 17.46
C ALA A 173 26.29 -5.73 17.14
N LYS A 174 25.62 -5.36 16.05
CA LYS A 174 25.41 -3.97 15.61
C LYS A 174 23.95 -3.52 15.78
N ALA A 175 23.14 -4.24 16.56
CA ALA A 175 21.75 -3.87 16.81
C ALA A 175 21.66 -2.44 17.36
N THR A 176 20.73 -1.67 16.81
CA THR A 176 20.47 -0.27 17.19
C THR A 176 19.05 -0.08 17.76
N VAL A 177 18.35 -1.18 18.06
CA VAL A 177 16.99 -1.14 18.60
C VAL A 177 16.95 -0.54 20.01
N THR A 178 15.96 0.31 20.25
CA THR A 178 15.57 0.78 21.59
C THR A 178 14.25 0.11 21.98
N PHE A 179 14.08 -0.17 23.28
CA PHE A 179 12.85 -0.77 23.81
C PHE A 179 12.12 0.23 24.70
N ASP A 180 10.79 0.24 24.63
CA ASP A 180 9.94 1.02 25.51
C ASP A 180 9.90 0.38 26.91
N ASP A 181 10.25 1.16 27.94
CA ASP A 181 10.37 0.69 29.32
C ASP A 181 9.07 0.10 29.89
N LYS A 182 7.91 0.52 29.39
CA LYS A 182 6.60 0.11 29.91
C LYS A 182 6.10 -1.18 29.29
N SER A 183 6.24 -1.31 27.97
CA SER A 183 5.71 -2.45 27.21
C SER A 183 6.76 -3.53 26.94
N GLY A 184 8.06 -3.19 27.00
CA GLY A 184 9.16 -4.05 26.59
C GLY A 184 9.24 -4.25 25.07
N LEU A 185 8.50 -3.45 24.29
CA LEU A 185 8.44 -3.57 22.84
C LEU A 185 9.48 -2.68 22.14
N PRO A 186 9.97 -3.08 20.95
CA PRO A 186 10.89 -2.27 20.18
C PRO A 186 10.24 -0.96 19.75
N MET A 187 11.03 0.11 19.70
CA MET A 187 10.58 1.44 19.30
C MET A 187 10.97 1.78 17.88
N ASN A 188 10.07 2.46 17.17
CA ASN A 188 10.34 3.00 15.84
C ASN A 188 11.16 4.30 15.97
N PRO A 189 12.39 4.36 15.44
CA PRO A 189 13.25 5.54 15.56
C PRO A 189 12.76 6.74 14.73
N PHE A 190 11.85 6.53 13.77
CA PHE A 190 11.32 7.58 12.90
C PHE A 190 10.05 8.22 13.47
N THR A 191 9.19 7.45 14.13
CA THR A 191 7.91 7.95 14.67
C THR A 191 7.93 8.13 16.19
N GLY A 192 8.79 7.40 16.90
CA GLY A 192 8.81 7.32 18.36
C GLY A 192 7.71 6.42 18.95
N ASP A 193 6.87 5.80 18.12
CA ASP A 193 5.86 4.83 18.56
C ASP A 193 6.49 3.45 18.81
N ILE A 194 5.82 2.60 19.58
CA ILE A 194 6.16 1.16 19.66
C ILE A 194 5.94 0.51 18.29
N ILE A 195 6.77 -0.47 17.96
CA ILE A 195 6.62 -1.32 16.77
C ILE A 195 5.74 -2.51 17.17
N LEU A 196 4.71 -2.77 16.36
CA LEU A 196 3.82 -3.90 16.48
C LEU A 196 4.01 -4.78 15.25
N LEU A 197 4.44 -6.02 15.49
CA LEU A 197 4.64 -7.00 14.42
C LEU A 197 3.34 -7.75 14.16
N VAL A 198 3.11 -8.05 12.89
CA VAL A 198 1.97 -8.85 12.44
C VAL A 198 2.46 -10.05 11.65
N PRO A 199 1.73 -11.17 11.68
CA PRO A 199 2.05 -12.29 10.80
C PRO A 199 1.90 -11.95 9.33
N TYR A 200 2.79 -12.47 8.47
CA TYR A 200 2.58 -12.35 7.02
C TYR A 200 1.36 -13.16 6.54
N SER A 201 0.96 -14.20 7.29
CA SER A 201 -0.17 -15.08 6.97
C SER A 201 -1.54 -14.40 7.06
N ILE A 202 -1.62 -13.20 7.65
CA ILE A 202 -2.87 -12.44 7.79
C ILE A 202 -2.89 -11.15 6.95
N LEU A 203 -1.87 -10.93 6.12
CA LEU A 203 -1.72 -9.73 5.31
C LEU A 203 -2.19 -9.95 3.87
N ARG A 204 -2.83 -8.93 3.28
CA ARG A 204 -3.18 -8.83 1.85
C ARG A 204 -2.98 -7.41 1.31
N ASP A 205 -2.75 -7.29 0.02
CA ASP A 205 -2.80 -6.01 -0.72
C ASP A 205 -4.23 -5.47 -0.86
N LEU A 206 -5.22 -6.37 -0.84
CA LEU A 206 -6.64 -6.03 -0.83
C LEU A 206 -7.42 -7.07 -0.02
N PRO A 207 -8.11 -6.71 1.08
CA PRO A 207 -8.92 -7.63 1.85
C PRO A 207 -9.98 -8.35 1.00
N VAL A 208 -10.34 -9.58 1.37
CA VAL A 208 -11.34 -10.42 0.68
C VAL A 208 -12.66 -9.66 0.48
N ALA A 209 -13.08 -8.89 1.49
CA ALA A 209 -14.30 -8.06 1.43
C ALA A 209 -14.24 -6.94 0.38
N LEU A 210 -13.08 -6.66 -0.22
CA LEU A 210 -12.91 -5.67 -1.28
C LEU A 210 -12.36 -6.26 -2.58
N ASP A 211 -11.92 -7.52 -2.54
CA ASP A 211 -11.47 -8.25 -3.71
C ASP A 211 -12.64 -9.01 -4.35
N TRP A 212 -13.27 -8.39 -5.35
CA TRP A 212 -14.43 -8.95 -6.06
C TRP A 212 -14.07 -9.73 -7.32
N SER A 213 -12.79 -10.07 -7.50
CA SER A 213 -12.39 -10.90 -8.63
C SER A 213 -13.14 -12.24 -8.59
N ASN A 214 -13.73 -12.60 -9.73
CA ASN A 214 -14.41 -13.88 -9.99
C ASN A 214 -15.63 -14.22 -9.10
N MET A 215 -16.33 -13.21 -8.56
CA MET A 215 -17.62 -13.41 -7.90
C MET A 215 -18.78 -13.17 -8.88
N ASP A 216 -19.32 -14.26 -9.42
CA ASP A 216 -20.52 -14.23 -10.27
C ASP A 216 -21.72 -13.77 -9.43
N VAL A 217 -22.65 -13.01 -10.02
CA VAL A 217 -23.93 -12.75 -9.34
C VAL A 217 -24.77 -14.02 -9.53
N VAL A 218 -24.83 -14.86 -8.50
CA VAL A 218 -25.61 -16.10 -8.57
C VAL A 218 -26.72 -16.04 -7.55
N ALA A 219 -27.77 -15.27 -7.86
CA ALA A 219 -29.07 -15.48 -7.26
C ALA A 219 -29.61 -16.87 -7.72
N GLN A 220 -29.13 -17.96 -7.10
CA GLN A 220 -29.41 -19.35 -7.53
C GLN A 220 -30.90 -19.70 -7.51
N GLN A 221 -31.72 -18.97 -6.76
CA GLN A 221 -33.08 -19.40 -6.44
C GLN A 221 -34.19 -18.62 -7.16
N ASN A 222 -33.88 -17.57 -7.95
CA ASN A 222 -34.90 -16.79 -8.65
C ASN A 222 -34.39 -16.23 -9.98
N GLN A 223 -34.79 -16.87 -11.09
CA GLN A 223 -34.39 -16.50 -12.45
C GLN A 223 -34.83 -15.07 -12.81
N GLU A 224 -36.02 -14.65 -12.36
CA GLU A 224 -36.55 -13.31 -12.61
C GLU A 224 -35.75 -12.24 -11.85
N LEU A 225 -35.40 -12.51 -10.58
CA LEU A 225 -34.51 -11.65 -9.81
C LEU A 225 -33.12 -11.58 -10.45
N ARG A 226 -32.59 -12.71 -10.94
CA ARG A 226 -31.29 -12.77 -11.61
C ARG A 226 -31.29 -11.93 -12.88
N ASP A 227 -32.29 -12.06 -13.74
CA ASP A 227 -32.38 -11.29 -14.98
C ASP A 227 -32.54 -9.80 -14.69
N LYS A 228 -33.34 -9.44 -13.67
CA LYS A 228 -33.50 -8.05 -13.22
C LYS A 228 -32.20 -7.47 -12.65
N VAL A 229 -31.50 -8.21 -11.79
CA VAL A 229 -30.26 -7.77 -11.14
C VAL A 229 -29.13 -7.69 -12.17
N ASN A 230 -28.99 -8.68 -13.06
CA ASN A 230 -28.02 -8.64 -14.15
C ASN A 230 -28.24 -7.43 -15.07
N GLY A 231 -29.49 -7.03 -15.30
CA GLY A 231 -29.83 -5.81 -16.03
C GLY A 231 -29.40 -4.51 -15.34
N ILE A 232 -29.17 -4.53 -14.02
CA ILE A 232 -28.78 -3.35 -13.23
C ILE A 232 -27.27 -3.31 -12.97
N ILE A 233 -26.67 -4.45 -12.61
CA ILE A 233 -25.28 -4.52 -12.13
C ILE A 233 -24.34 -5.36 -13.00
N GLY A 234 -24.83 -5.92 -14.10
CA GLY A 234 -24.07 -6.86 -14.94
C GLY A 234 -24.05 -8.27 -14.37
N ASN A 235 -23.30 -9.16 -15.01
CA ASN A 235 -23.35 -10.61 -14.70
C ASN A 235 -22.49 -11.01 -13.49
N SER A 236 -21.70 -10.08 -12.94
CA SER A 236 -20.79 -10.34 -11.82
C SER A 236 -20.68 -9.14 -10.89
N TRP A 237 -20.40 -9.38 -9.61
CA TRP A 237 -20.14 -8.32 -8.63
C TRP A 237 -18.92 -7.47 -9.02
N ARG A 238 -17.99 -8.06 -9.77
CA ARG A 238 -16.85 -7.36 -10.36
C ARG A 238 -17.27 -6.27 -11.35
N GLU A 239 -18.20 -6.58 -12.24
CA GLU A 239 -18.73 -5.63 -13.22
C GLU A 239 -19.55 -4.55 -12.51
N ALA A 240 -20.38 -4.97 -11.55
CA ALA A 240 -21.17 -4.10 -10.69
C ALA A 240 -20.33 -2.99 -10.05
N MET A 241 -19.25 -3.35 -9.35
CA MET A 241 -18.41 -2.39 -8.63
C MET A 241 -17.60 -1.46 -9.56
N LYS A 242 -17.37 -1.86 -10.82
CA LYS A 242 -16.69 -1.01 -11.81
C LYS A 242 -17.63 -0.01 -12.49
N THR A 243 -18.89 -0.39 -12.67
CA THR A 243 -19.84 0.33 -13.53
C THR A 243 -20.93 1.06 -12.75
N VAL A 244 -21.20 0.61 -11.52
CA VAL A 244 -22.27 1.10 -10.65
C VAL A 244 -21.65 1.77 -9.42
N SER A 245 -22.19 2.93 -9.02
CA SER A 245 -21.74 3.61 -7.81
C SER A 245 -22.14 2.83 -6.54
N LYS A 246 -21.33 2.95 -5.47
CA LYS A 246 -21.62 2.33 -4.17
C LYS A 246 -23.03 2.66 -3.64
N ASP A 247 -23.49 3.90 -3.82
CA ASP A 247 -24.85 4.32 -3.42
C ASP A 247 -25.96 3.57 -4.16
N LYS A 248 -25.76 3.24 -5.45
CA LYS A 248 -26.73 2.48 -6.23
C LYS A 248 -26.73 1.01 -5.80
N LEU A 249 -25.56 0.43 -5.54
CA LEU A 249 -25.44 -0.94 -5.01
C LEU A 249 -26.09 -1.08 -3.64
N LYS A 250 -25.87 -0.10 -2.75
CA LYS A 250 -26.53 0.00 -1.45
C LYS A 250 -28.05 -0.03 -1.59
N LYS A 251 -28.62 0.80 -2.47
CA LYS A 251 -30.08 0.81 -2.72
C LYS A 251 -30.59 -0.53 -3.21
N LEU A 252 -29.90 -1.14 -4.18
CA LEU A 252 -30.27 -2.44 -4.74
C LEU A 252 -30.33 -3.52 -3.66
N ILE A 253 -29.34 -3.57 -2.79
CA ILE A 253 -29.27 -4.55 -1.70
C ILE A 253 -30.36 -4.34 -0.65
N LEU A 254 -30.70 -3.09 -0.34
CA LEU A 254 -31.80 -2.78 0.57
C LEU A 254 -33.18 -3.12 -0.03
N GLU A 255 -33.31 -3.09 -1.36
CA GLU A 255 -34.50 -3.52 -2.10
C GLU A 255 -34.58 -5.05 -2.24
N HIS A 256 -33.42 -5.72 -2.37
CA HIS A 256 -33.29 -7.16 -2.58
C HIS A 256 -32.32 -7.79 -1.56
N PRO A 257 -32.72 -7.98 -0.29
CA PRO A 257 -31.84 -8.48 0.77
C PRO A 257 -31.25 -9.87 0.52
N ASP A 258 -31.88 -10.72 -0.29
CA ASP A 258 -31.37 -12.06 -0.62
C ASP A 258 -30.05 -12.03 -1.39
N LEU A 259 -29.73 -10.90 -2.04
CA LEU A 259 -28.41 -10.68 -2.64
C LEU A 259 -27.29 -10.64 -1.60
N LEU A 260 -27.59 -10.27 -0.34
CA LEU A 260 -26.61 -10.30 0.75
C LEU A 260 -26.27 -11.73 1.17
N ASP A 261 -27.25 -12.64 1.18
CA ASP A 261 -26.99 -14.04 1.55
C ASP A 261 -26.05 -14.70 0.54
N ASP A 262 -26.27 -14.45 -0.75
CA ASP A 262 -25.38 -14.90 -1.81
C ASP A 262 -23.98 -14.27 -1.66
N LEU A 263 -23.91 -12.98 -1.35
CA LEU A 263 -22.67 -12.25 -1.11
C LEU A 263 -21.86 -12.85 0.05
N VAL A 264 -22.51 -13.08 1.20
CA VAL A 264 -21.90 -13.68 2.40
C VAL A 264 -21.43 -15.10 2.08
N LYS A 265 -22.24 -15.90 1.39
CA LYS A 265 -21.86 -17.25 0.98
C LYS A 265 -20.62 -17.25 0.09
N GLN A 266 -20.54 -16.32 -0.87
CA GLN A 266 -19.37 -16.20 -1.76
C GLN A 266 -18.13 -15.69 -1.02
N TYR A 267 -18.30 -14.73 -0.10
CA TYR A 267 -17.25 -14.25 0.79
C TYR A 267 -16.66 -15.39 1.62
N ALA A 268 -17.51 -16.14 2.33
CA ALA A 268 -17.11 -17.27 3.16
C ALA A 268 -16.44 -18.41 2.37
N ALA A 269 -16.79 -18.57 1.09
CA ALA A 269 -16.23 -19.59 0.22
C ALA A 269 -14.87 -19.20 -0.42
N LYS A 270 -14.43 -17.95 -0.27
CA LYS A 270 -13.14 -17.52 -0.83
C LYS A 270 -11.98 -18.24 -0.16
N PRO A 271 -10.98 -18.70 -0.93
CA PRO A 271 -9.80 -19.31 -0.35
C PRO A 271 -9.01 -18.27 0.48
N PRO A 272 -8.49 -18.63 1.65
CA PRO A 272 -7.67 -17.75 2.47
C PRO A 272 -6.26 -17.67 1.89
N LEU A 273 -6.08 -16.79 0.90
CA LEU A 273 -4.79 -16.57 0.24
C LEU A 273 -4.11 -15.33 0.83
N PRO A 274 -3.06 -15.49 1.65
CA PRO A 274 -2.25 -14.36 2.10
C PRO A 274 -1.46 -13.74 0.94
N TYR A 275 -0.91 -12.56 1.19
CA TYR A 275 -0.04 -11.88 0.26
C TYR A 275 1.21 -12.71 -0.05
N ASP A 276 1.52 -12.86 -1.34
CA ASP A 276 2.77 -13.48 -1.78
C ASP A 276 3.86 -12.41 -1.86
N PHE A 277 4.75 -12.39 -0.85
CA PHE A 277 5.86 -11.44 -0.76
C PHE A 277 6.98 -11.70 -1.77
N ILE A 278 7.01 -12.88 -2.41
CA ILE A 278 7.98 -13.23 -3.44
C ILE A 278 7.49 -12.74 -4.81
N GLU A 279 6.24 -13.05 -5.16
CA GLU A 279 5.62 -12.50 -6.37
C GLU A 279 5.42 -10.98 -6.27
N ASP A 280 5.06 -10.51 -5.07
CA ASP A 280 4.79 -9.12 -4.70
C ASP A 280 3.97 -8.43 -5.78
N ARG A 281 2.80 -8.98 -6.13
CA ARG A 281 2.02 -8.55 -7.30
C ARG A 281 1.67 -7.06 -7.29
N ALA A 282 1.47 -6.47 -6.11
CA ALA A 282 1.23 -5.04 -5.95
C ALA A 282 2.52 -4.21 -6.11
N GLY A 283 3.69 -4.82 -5.88
CA GLY A 283 5.00 -4.18 -5.97
C GLY A 283 5.32 -3.30 -4.76
N GLU A 284 4.83 -3.69 -3.58
CA GLU A 284 4.83 -2.87 -2.37
C GLU A 284 6.02 -3.21 -1.45
N TYR A 285 6.67 -4.38 -1.60
CA TYR A 285 7.69 -4.84 -0.64
C TYR A 285 9.01 -5.34 -1.25
N ILE A 286 8.98 -6.19 -2.29
CA ILE A 286 10.16 -6.94 -2.75
C ILE A 286 11.31 -6.04 -3.24
N TRP A 287 10.96 -4.83 -3.67
CA TRP A 287 11.92 -3.81 -4.06
C TRP A 287 12.94 -3.53 -2.94
N TYR A 288 12.53 -3.54 -1.67
CA TYR A 288 13.39 -3.18 -0.55
C TYR A 288 14.58 -4.13 -0.38
N PRO A 289 14.39 -5.44 -0.09
CA PRO A 289 15.51 -6.35 0.10
C PRO A 289 16.36 -6.50 -1.17
N VAL A 290 15.72 -6.56 -2.36
CA VAL A 290 16.43 -6.75 -3.63
C VAL A 290 17.35 -5.58 -3.94
N THR A 291 16.88 -4.34 -3.80
CA THR A 291 17.71 -3.16 -4.09
C THR A 291 18.89 -3.02 -3.14
N ARG A 292 18.74 -3.36 -1.86
CA ARG A 292 19.84 -3.29 -0.89
C ARG A 292 20.94 -4.30 -1.17
N GLU A 293 20.57 -5.55 -1.45
CA GLU A 293 21.54 -6.60 -1.82
C GLU A 293 22.28 -6.21 -3.10
N LEU A 294 21.54 -5.77 -4.11
CA LEU A 294 22.11 -5.43 -5.41
C LEU A 294 23.00 -4.17 -5.35
N VAL A 295 22.65 -3.16 -4.55
CA VAL A 295 23.51 -1.98 -4.32
C VAL A 295 24.77 -2.33 -3.52
N LYS A 296 24.67 -3.23 -2.54
CA LYS A 296 25.82 -3.74 -1.81
C LYS A 296 26.82 -4.46 -2.73
N ASP A 297 26.32 -5.19 -3.74
CA ASP A 297 27.15 -5.88 -4.72
C ASP A 297 27.68 -4.95 -5.83
N ASN A 298 27.12 -3.75 -5.96
CA ASN A 298 27.48 -2.77 -7.00
C ASN A 298 27.76 -1.37 -6.40
N PRO A 299 28.69 -1.23 -5.43
CA PRO A 299 28.90 0.03 -4.73
C PRO A 299 29.40 1.11 -5.69
N ILE A 300 28.89 2.33 -5.54
CA ILE A 300 29.40 3.52 -6.21
C ILE A 300 29.86 4.54 -5.16
N PRO A 301 31.07 5.13 -5.31
CA PRO A 301 31.51 6.21 -4.45
C PRO A 301 30.77 7.49 -4.85
N LEU A 302 29.95 8.03 -3.94
CA LEU A 302 29.32 9.34 -4.10
C LEU A 302 29.89 10.29 -3.07
N THR A 303 30.36 11.44 -3.51
CA THR A 303 30.90 12.46 -2.61
C THR A 303 30.35 13.83 -2.99
N LEU A 304 29.93 14.58 -1.99
CA LEU A 304 29.64 16.00 -2.10
C LEU A 304 30.71 16.78 -1.34
N SER A 305 31.06 17.98 -1.81
CA SER A 305 31.87 18.90 -1.01
C SER A 305 31.09 19.39 0.23
N GLU A 306 31.77 20.03 1.18
CA GLU A 306 31.12 20.60 2.38
C GLU A 306 30.03 21.62 2.06
N SER A 307 30.14 22.29 0.92
CA SER A 307 29.18 23.27 0.41
C SER A 307 28.89 22.97 -1.06
N PRO A 308 28.12 21.91 -1.34
CA PRO A 308 27.98 21.40 -2.70
C PRO A 308 27.23 22.40 -3.56
N THR A 309 27.76 22.63 -4.75
CA THR A 309 27.07 23.40 -5.79
C THR A 309 25.90 22.60 -6.37
N ILE A 310 24.98 23.29 -7.07
CA ILE A 310 23.86 22.63 -7.74
C ILE A 310 24.34 21.64 -8.81
N ASP A 311 25.47 21.93 -9.46
CA ASP A 311 26.04 21.07 -10.49
C ASP A 311 26.66 19.79 -9.87
N GLU A 312 27.23 19.87 -8.66
CA GLU A 312 27.64 18.68 -7.89
C GLU A 312 26.45 17.82 -7.50
N VAL A 313 25.36 18.42 -6.99
CA VAL A 313 24.13 17.70 -6.66
C VAL A 313 23.55 17.06 -7.92
N GLU A 314 23.47 17.79 -9.03
CA GLU A 314 22.99 17.27 -10.32
C GLU A 314 23.83 16.10 -10.82
N SER A 315 25.17 16.22 -10.80
CA SER A 315 26.07 15.14 -11.19
C SER A 315 25.87 13.89 -10.34
N LEU A 316 25.64 14.06 -9.04
CA LEU A 316 25.34 12.96 -8.13
C LEU A 316 24.02 12.26 -8.47
N VAL A 317 22.94 13.02 -8.68
CA VAL A 317 21.63 12.43 -9.03
C VAL A 317 21.68 11.76 -10.39
N VAL A 318 22.34 12.37 -11.38
CA VAL A 318 22.56 11.75 -12.70
C VAL A 318 23.30 10.42 -12.54
N THR A 319 24.34 10.36 -11.71
CA THR A 319 25.08 9.11 -11.45
C THR A 319 24.16 8.02 -10.87
N ILE A 320 23.28 8.38 -9.93
CA ILE A 320 22.28 7.45 -9.36
C ILE A 320 21.29 6.99 -10.45
N CYS A 321 20.78 7.91 -11.27
CA CYS A 321 19.84 7.58 -12.35
C CYS A 321 20.45 6.69 -13.43
N GLU A 322 21.69 6.96 -13.83
CA GLU A 322 22.44 6.12 -14.78
C GLU A 322 22.76 4.75 -14.18
N LYS A 323 23.07 4.69 -12.88
CA LYS A 323 23.26 3.38 -12.23
C LYS A 323 21.95 2.62 -12.13
N PHE A 324 20.84 3.27 -11.80
CA PHE A 324 19.51 2.67 -11.85
C PHE A 324 19.19 2.14 -13.26
N LYS A 325 19.49 2.92 -14.31
CA LYS A 325 19.35 2.51 -15.71
C LYS A 325 20.11 1.21 -15.98
N GLU A 326 21.38 1.14 -15.59
CA GLU A 326 22.22 -0.05 -15.75
C GLU A 326 21.58 -1.27 -15.06
N LEU A 327 21.15 -1.10 -13.80
CA LEU A 327 20.60 -2.19 -13.00
C LEU A 327 19.26 -2.73 -13.56
N VAL A 328 18.43 -1.85 -14.12
CA VAL A 328 17.20 -2.23 -14.83
C VAL A 328 17.53 -2.94 -16.15
N GLU A 329 18.46 -2.39 -16.93
CA GLU A 329 18.74 -2.89 -18.28
C GLU A 329 19.57 -4.17 -18.34
N TYR A 330 20.44 -4.40 -17.34
CA TYR A 330 21.47 -5.43 -17.39
C TYR A 330 21.54 -6.33 -16.14
N ASN A 331 21.02 -5.90 -14.99
CA ASN A 331 21.12 -6.66 -13.72
C ASN A 331 19.77 -7.21 -13.22
N GLY A 332 18.74 -7.22 -14.06
CA GLY A 332 17.49 -7.92 -13.79
C GLY A 332 16.47 -7.15 -12.95
N LEU A 333 16.71 -5.88 -12.58
CA LEU A 333 15.68 -5.09 -11.88
C LEU A 333 14.43 -4.88 -12.73
N ASN A 334 14.52 -4.96 -14.06
CA ASN A 334 13.35 -4.92 -14.94
C ASN A 334 12.31 -6.01 -14.62
N GLN A 335 12.72 -7.16 -14.06
CA GLN A 335 11.80 -8.24 -13.70
C GLN A 335 10.77 -7.79 -12.65
N LEU A 336 11.15 -6.88 -11.75
CA LEU A 336 10.27 -6.36 -10.71
C LEU A 336 9.19 -5.40 -11.24
N LEU A 337 9.29 -4.97 -12.50
CA LEU A 337 8.28 -4.13 -13.16
C LEU A 337 7.07 -4.93 -13.66
N TYR A 338 7.16 -6.26 -13.68
CA TYR A 338 6.16 -7.15 -14.27
C TYR A 338 5.68 -8.21 -13.28
N ASN A 339 4.44 -8.65 -13.46
CA ASN A 339 3.90 -9.86 -12.84
C ASN A 339 4.32 -11.10 -13.64
N LYS A 340 4.15 -12.29 -13.04
CA LYS A 340 4.48 -13.57 -13.69
C LYS A 340 3.71 -13.83 -14.99
N ASP A 341 2.52 -13.25 -15.13
CA ASP A 341 1.70 -13.34 -16.36
C ASP A 341 2.15 -12.36 -17.46
N GLY A 342 3.20 -11.59 -17.22
CA GLY A 342 3.72 -10.57 -18.15
C GLY A 342 2.98 -9.22 -18.07
N SER A 343 1.95 -9.09 -17.23
CA SER A 343 1.30 -7.79 -17.01
C SER A 343 2.20 -6.84 -16.24
N LEU A 344 2.10 -5.54 -16.52
CA LEU A 344 2.88 -4.50 -15.84
C LEU A 344 2.32 -4.23 -14.44
N LYS A 345 3.21 -4.13 -13.43
CA LYS A 345 2.85 -3.62 -12.11
C LYS A 345 2.48 -2.13 -12.18
N HIS A 346 1.87 -1.60 -11.12
CA HIS A 346 1.47 -0.18 -11.05
C HIS A 346 2.69 0.78 -11.13
N GLU A 347 2.48 2.07 -11.42
CA GLU A 347 3.60 3.05 -11.49
C GLU A 347 4.32 3.19 -10.15
N SER A 348 3.58 3.06 -9.03
CA SER A 348 4.15 3.06 -7.67
C SER A 348 5.23 2.01 -7.47
N ALA A 349 5.11 0.83 -8.07
CA ALA A 349 6.14 -0.21 -7.97
C ALA A 349 7.47 0.25 -8.60
N ALA A 350 7.42 0.97 -9.72
CA ALA A 350 8.60 1.52 -10.36
C ALA A 350 9.20 2.69 -9.57
N GLN A 351 8.35 3.51 -8.94
CA GLN A 351 8.78 4.57 -8.02
C GLN A 351 9.47 4.00 -6.78
N LEU A 352 8.89 2.99 -6.13
CA LEU A 352 9.49 2.30 -4.99
C LEU A 352 10.81 1.59 -5.38
N LEU A 353 10.88 1.02 -6.57
CA LEU A 353 12.10 0.41 -7.08
C LEU A 353 13.24 1.43 -7.26
N PHE A 354 12.95 2.59 -7.86
CA PHE A 354 13.94 3.67 -7.93
C PHE A 354 14.30 4.20 -6.54
N TYR A 355 13.32 4.34 -5.66
CA TYR A 355 13.53 4.76 -4.28
C TYR A 355 14.53 3.85 -3.57
N GLY A 356 14.34 2.52 -3.61
CA GLY A 356 15.26 1.57 -2.98
C GLY A 356 16.69 1.68 -3.47
N VAL A 357 16.89 1.85 -4.79
CA VAL A 357 18.24 2.05 -5.36
C VAL A 357 18.84 3.39 -4.93
N ALA A 358 18.10 4.48 -5.11
CA ALA A 358 18.58 5.83 -4.79
C ALA A 358 18.88 6.00 -3.30
N GLU A 359 17.97 5.53 -2.44
CA GLU A 359 18.11 5.56 -0.99
C GLU A 359 19.31 4.73 -0.54
N SER A 360 19.50 3.51 -1.06
CA SER A 360 20.63 2.65 -0.67
C SER A 360 21.98 3.29 -1.02
N TYR A 361 22.09 3.92 -2.20
CA TYR A 361 23.31 4.64 -2.58
C TYR A 361 23.52 5.92 -1.77
N CYS A 362 22.47 6.70 -1.53
CA CYS A 362 22.54 7.90 -0.70
C CYS A 362 22.97 7.55 0.73
N THR A 363 22.37 6.53 1.34
CA THR A 363 22.68 6.02 2.67
C THR A 363 24.13 5.60 2.80
N SER A 364 24.65 4.82 1.84
CA SER A 364 26.04 4.34 1.85
C SER A 364 27.07 5.46 1.76
N ASN A 365 26.64 6.66 1.37
CA ASN A 365 27.47 7.84 1.14
C ASN A 365 27.05 9.05 1.99
N ASN A 366 26.23 8.86 3.03
CA ASN A 366 25.75 9.90 3.95
C ASN A 366 25.02 11.09 3.30
N ILE A 367 24.21 10.81 2.27
CA ILE A 367 23.41 11.81 1.54
C ILE A 367 21.93 11.63 1.91
N MET A 368 21.20 12.75 2.00
CA MET A 368 19.76 12.74 2.24
C MET A 368 18.97 12.79 0.92
N ILE A 369 17.92 11.97 0.85
CA ILE A 369 16.90 11.97 -0.21
C ILE A 369 15.53 12.22 0.44
N ALA A 370 14.69 13.02 -0.20
CA ALA A 370 13.31 13.21 0.19
C ALA A 370 12.36 12.67 -0.89
N ARG A 371 11.31 11.97 -0.47
CA ARG A 371 10.29 11.35 -1.34
C ARG A 371 8.98 12.12 -1.23
N GLU A 372 8.23 12.19 -2.33
CA GLU A 372 6.86 12.75 -2.37
C GLU A 372 6.77 14.17 -1.75
N CYS A 373 7.78 15.01 -1.98
CA CYS A 373 7.81 16.40 -1.52
C CYS A 373 6.67 17.19 -2.16
N ASP A 374 5.82 17.83 -1.35
CA ASP A 374 4.68 18.61 -1.85
C ASP A 374 4.53 19.94 -1.11
N SER A 375 4.96 21.00 -1.78
CA SER A 375 4.79 22.40 -1.37
C SER A 375 3.45 23.02 -1.82
N GLY A 376 2.41 22.20 -2.05
CA GLY A 376 1.02 22.64 -2.32
C GLY A 376 0.57 22.55 -3.79
N ARG A 377 1.38 21.95 -4.67
CA ARG A 377 1.05 21.73 -6.10
C ARG A 377 1.05 20.26 -6.51
N GLY A 378 1.02 19.37 -5.52
CA GLY A 378 1.12 17.94 -5.69
C GLY A 378 2.55 17.46 -5.43
N PRO A 379 2.71 16.19 -5.03
CA PRO A 379 4.02 15.63 -4.73
C PRO A 379 4.84 15.45 -6.00
N VAL A 380 6.11 15.85 -5.93
CA VAL A 380 7.15 15.37 -6.84
C VAL A 380 7.72 14.07 -6.29
N ASP A 381 8.04 13.11 -7.15
CA ASP A 381 8.46 11.77 -6.70
C ASP A 381 9.69 11.83 -5.79
N PHE A 382 10.75 12.55 -6.20
CA PHE A 382 11.97 12.68 -5.40
C PHE A 382 12.60 14.07 -5.46
N LYS A 383 13.25 14.45 -4.36
CA LYS A 383 14.06 15.65 -4.22
C LYS A 383 15.38 15.31 -3.54
N PHE A 384 16.48 15.70 -4.18
CA PHE A 384 17.85 15.53 -3.70
C PHE A 384 18.49 16.88 -3.49
N GLY A 385 19.30 17.06 -2.45
CA GLY A 385 20.07 18.29 -2.25
C GLY A 385 20.17 18.73 -0.80
N THR A 386 20.78 19.89 -0.59
CA THR A 386 21.04 20.42 0.76
C THR A 386 20.02 21.45 1.22
N ASN A 387 19.35 22.13 0.29
CA ASN A 387 18.27 23.08 0.58
C ASN A 387 17.36 23.23 -0.65
N SER A 388 16.28 24.01 -0.53
CA SER A 388 15.28 24.15 -1.61
C SER A 388 15.86 24.67 -2.93
N GLU A 389 16.78 25.64 -2.90
CA GLU A 389 17.38 26.21 -4.11
C GLU A 389 18.54 25.36 -4.67
N ASN A 390 19.23 24.67 -3.77
CA ASN A 390 20.27 23.70 -4.08
C ASN A 390 19.70 22.28 -4.06
N SER A 391 18.72 22.04 -4.90
CA SER A 391 18.09 20.73 -5.05
C SER A 391 17.84 20.37 -6.51
N VAL A 392 17.76 19.07 -6.75
CA VAL A 392 17.44 18.44 -8.02
C VAL A 392 16.18 17.60 -7.80
N LEU A 393 15.19 17.80 -8.66
CA LEU A 393 13.97 16.99 -8.65
C LEU A 393 14.13 15.79 -9.56
N VAL A 394 13.56 14.64 -9.20
CA VAL A 394 13.40 13.50 -10.12
C VAL A 394 11.92 13.16 -10.18
N GLU A 395 11.36 13.18 -11.39
CA GLU A 395 10.00 12.69 -11.67
C GLU A 395 10.12 11.44 -12.53
N LEU A 396 9.52 10.34 -12.07
CA LEU A 396 9.56 9.05 -12.73
C LEU A 396 8.26 8.81 -13.50
N LYS A 397 8.37 8.35 -14.74
CA LYS A 397 7.20 7.87 -15.51
C LYS A 397 7.49 6.60 -16.29
N LYS A 398 6.46 5.77 -16.44
CA LYS A 398 6.47 4.65 -17.39
C LYS A 398 6.04 5.09 -18.78
N SER A 399 6.50 4.37 -19.80
CA SER A 399 6.18 4.67 -21.21
C SER A 399 4.74 4.37 -21.65
N THR A 400 3.88 3.88 -20.76
CA THR A 400 2.52 3.38 -21.09
C THR A 400 1.54 4.46 -21.57
N ASN A 401 1.81 5.75 -21.34
CA ASN A 401 0.96 6.85 -21.83
C ASN A 401 1.77 8.02 -22.41
N THR A 402 1.99 8.00 -23.72
CA THR A 402 2.73 9.04 -24.47
C THR A 402 2.18 10.46 -24.27
N SER A 403 0.86 10.61 -24.11
CA SER A 403 0.24 11.92 -23.88
C SER A 403 0.48 12.44 -22.46
N GLY A 404 0.58 11.52 -21.50
CA GLY A 404 0.94 11.79 -20.11
C GLY A 404 2.38 12.28 -20.00
N LEU A 405 3.32 11.63 -20.70
CA LEU A 405 4.74 12.02 -20.71
C LEU A 405 4.95 13.45 -21.18
N LYS A 406 4.31 13.82 -22.30
CA LYS A 406 4.42 15.19 -22.83
C LYS A 406 3.88 16.22 -21.84
N LYS A 407 2.70 15.97 -21.25
CA LYS A 407 2.11 16.87 -20.23
C LYS A 407 2.96 16.94 -18.97
N GLY A 408 3.55 15.83 -18.55
CA GLY A 408 4.44 15.74 -17.40
C GLY A 408 5.65 16.67 -17.56
N ILE A 409 6.30 16.58 -18.71
CA ILE A 409 7.48 17.40 -19.02
C ILE A 409 7.13 18.88 -19.26
N GLU A 410 6.08 19.17 -20.03
CA GLU A 410 5.76 20.56 -20.42
C GLU A 410 5.04 21.36 -19.32
N LYS A 411 4.38 20.68 -18.36
CA LYS A 411 3.55 21.34 -17.34
C LYS A 411 3.84 20.89 -15.91
N GLN A 412 3.79 19.59 -15.64
CA GLN A 412 3.86 19.06 -14.28
C GLN A 412 5.21 19.36 -13.63
N LEU A 413 6.31 18.97 -14.28
CA LEU A 413 7.66 19.16 -13.76
C LEU A 413 8.05 20.65 -13.60
N PRO A 414 7.76 21.55 -14.56
CA PRO A 414 7.96 22.98 -14.35
C PRO A 414 7.17 23.57 -13.16
N GLU A 415 5.95 23.11 -12.90
CA GLU A 415 5.19 23.56 -11.73
C GLU A 415 5.80 23.05 -10.42
N TYR A 416 6.31 21.81 -10.39
CA TYR A 416 7.06 21.29 -9.24
C TYR A 416 8.35 22.07 -8.98
N MET A 417 9.13 22.36 -10.03
CA MET A 417 10.35 23.17 -9.91
C MET A 417 10.05 24.54 -9.28
N LYS A 418 8.95 25.20 -9.69
CA LYS A 418 8.51 26.46 -9.10
C LYS A 418 8.08 26.31 -7.64
N SER A 419 7.25 25.32 -7.31
CA SER A 419 6.73 25.15 -5.94
C SER A 419 7.83 24.74 -4.97
N GLU A 420 8.74 23.88 -5.40
CA GLU A 420 9.86 23.35 -4.60
C GLU A 420 11.10 24.26 -4.60
N LYS A 421 11.07 25.35 -5.40
CA LYS A 421 12.18 26.30 -5.65
C LYS A 421 13.44 25.67 -6.23
N SER A 422 13.30 24.49 -6.84
CA SER A 422 14.40 23.76 -7.47
C SER A 422 14.71 24.33 -8.86
N ARG A 423 15.99 24.41 -9.21
CA ARG A 423 16.48 24.91 -10.50
C ARG A 423 16.83 23.81 -11.49
N ARG A 424 16.92 22.55 -11.02
CA ARG A 424 17.28 21.38 -11.83
C ARG A 424 16.27 20.26 -11.65
N ALA A 425 16.01 19.54 -12.72
CA ALA A 425 15.18 18.36 -12.66
C ALA A 425 15.63 17.29 -13.66
N ILE A 426 15.33 16.05 -13.32
CA ILE A 426 15.53 14.88 -14.16
C ILE A 426 14.16 14.24 -14.37
N TYR A 427 13.80 14.04 -15.63
CA TYR A 427 12.64 13.27 -16.01
C TYR A 427 13.09 11.86 -16.38
N LEU A 428 12.88 10.92 -15.46
CA LEU A 428 13.35 9.55 -15.60
C LEU A 428 12.25 8.70 -16.22
N VAL A 429 12.50 8.17 -17.41
CA VAL A 429 11.48 7.51 -18.21
C VAL A 429 11.82 6.04 -18.41
N ILE A 430 11.04 5.17 -17.77
CA ILE A 430 11.18 3.73 -17.88
C ILE A 430 10.32 3.24 -19.05
N ASP A 431 10.99 2.79 -20.09
CA ASP A 431 10.37 2.23 -21.27
C ASP A 431 10.03 0.75 -21.09
N VAL A 432 8.73 0.49 -21.02
CA VAL A 432 8.12 -0.84 -20.92
C VAL A 432 7.35 -1.21 -22.18
N GLY A 433 7.57 -0.50 -23.31
CA GLY A 433 6.92 -0.79 -24.59
C GLY A 433 6.50 0.44 -25.39
N TYR A 434 7.44 1.33 -25.74
CA TYR A 434 7.14 2.44 -26.63
C TYR A 434 6.70 2.01 -28.04
N THR A 435 5.78 2.79 -28.61
CA THR A 435 5.63 2.84 -30.07
C THR A 435 6.76 3.69 -30.68
N LYS A 436 7.17 3.41 -31.94
CA LYS A 436 8.16 4.25 -32.65
C LYS A 436 7.80 5.75 -32.66
N ALA A 437 6.51 6.07 -32.68
CA ALA A 437 6.02 7.44 -32.61
C ALA A 437 6.24 8.09 -31.23
N ALA A 438 6.12 7.31 -30.15
CA ALA A 438 6.35 7.78 -28.80
C ALA A 438 7.84 8.10 -28.55
N ILE A 439 8.74 7.25 -29.04
CA ILE A 439 10.20 7.50 -29.00
C ILE A 439 10.53 8.80 -29.75
N LYS A 440 10.06 8.95 -30.99
CA LYS A 440 10.30 10.15 -31.79
C LYS A 440 9.75 11.43 -31.14
N ASN A 441 8.61 11.34 -30.46
CA ASN A 441 8.04 12.46 -29.71
C ASN A 441 8.91 12.81 -28.50
N LEU A 442 9.40 11.82 -27.76
CA LEU A 442 10.28 12.04 -26.62
C LEU A 442 11.62 12.63 -27.04
N GLU A 443 12.23 12.14 -28.13
CA GLU A 443 13.43 12.72 -28.72
C GLU A 443 13.23 14.18 -29.15
N SER A 444 12.06 14.49 -29.72
CA SER A 444 11.69 15.86 -30.10
C SER A 444 11.53 16.77 -28.88
N ILE A 445 10.90 16.27 -27.81
CA ILE A 445 10.78 16.98 -26.53
C ILE A 445 12.17 17.20 -25.92
N ASN A 446 13.02 16.17 -25.92
CA ASN A 446 14.39 16.25 -25.42
C ASN A 446 15.16 17.35 -26.16
N LYS A 447 15.10 17.40 -27.49
CA LYS A 447 15.75 18.46 -28.30
C LYS A 447 15.25 19.88 -27.98
N LYS A 448 13.98 20.04 -27.60
CA LYS A 448 13.40 21.35 -27.23
C LYS A 448 13.82 21.82 -25.84
N ILE A 449 14.08 20.87 -24.95
CA ILE A 449 14.32 21.11 -23.53
C ILE A 449 15.81 21.04 -23.20
N ASN A 450 16.63 20.53 -24.11
CA ASN A 450 18.08 20.43 -23.96
C ASN A 450 18.69 21.83 -23.74
N GLY A 451 18.86 22.16 -22.46
CA GLY A 451 19.12 23.52 -21.96
C GLY A 451 19.02 23.57 -20.44
N ALA A 452 20.17 23.38 -19.78
CA ALA A 452 20.58 23.60 -18.38
C ALA A 452 19.69 23.20 -17.18
N ASN A 453 18.37 23.02 -17.30
CA ASN A 453 17.49 22.92 -16.12
C ASN A 453 16.66 21.64 -16.04
N VAL A 454 16.44 20.93 -17.16
CA VAL A 454 15.72 19.65 -17.18
C VAL A 454 16.49 18.67 -18.05
N GLN A 455 16.84 17.51 -17.50
CA GLN A 455 17.43 16.39 -18.22
C GLN A 455 16.42 15.26 -18.38
N ILE A 456 16.47 14.53 -19.49
CA ILE A 456 15.63 13.33 -19.70
C ILE A 456 16.55 12.12 -19.75
N ILE A 457 16.35 11.17 -18.84
CA ILE A 457 17.07 9.90 -18.81
C ILE A 457 16.09 8.81 -19.22
N HIS A 458 16.42 8.08 -20.27
CA HIS A 458 15.63 6.95 -20.78
C HIS A 458 16.20 5.64 -20.24
N VAL A 459 15.34 4.76 -19.73
CA VAL A 459 15.70 3.44 -19.18
C VAL A 459 14.91 2.37 -19.92
N ASP A 460 15.58 1.41 -20.55
CA ASP A 460 14.92 0.27 -21.18
C ASP A 460 14.53 -0.78 -20.12
N GLY A 461 13.27 -0.72 -19.70
CA GLY A 461 12.65 -1.64 -18.75
C GLY A 461 11.98 -2.84 -19.42
N SER A 462 12.15 -3.08 -20.72
CA SER A 462 11.50 -4.19 -21.41
C SER A 462 11.97 -5.57 -20.90
N GLN A 463 11.10 -6.58 -21.00
CA GLN A 463 11.50 -7.97 -20.74
C GLN A 463 12.42 -8.45 -21.88
N LYS A 464 13.71 -8.58 -21.56
CA LYS A 464 14.71 -9.11 -22.50
C LYS A 464 14.71 -10.64 -22.46
N VAL A 465 14.84 -11.27 -23.61
CA VAL A 465 15.06 -12.72 -23.70
C VAL A 465 16.43 -13.03 -23.09
N SER A 466 16.56 -14.14 -22.35
CA SER A 466 17.86 -14.57 -21.81
C SER A 466 18.92 -14.62 -22.92
N ALA A 467 20.13 -14.12 -22.65
CA ALA A 467 21.25 -14.16 -23.59
C ALA A 467 21.58 -15.58 -24.10
N SER A 468 21.25 -16.62 -23.31
CA SER A 468 21.39 -18.02 -23.72
C SER A 468 20.41 -18.49 -24.81
N LYS A 469 19.39 -17.68 -25.10
CA LYS A 469 18.32 -17.96 -26.07
C LYS A 469 18.27 -16.93 -27.23
N MET A 470 19.25 -16.02 -27.30
CA MET A 470 19.39 -15.05 -28.39
C MET A 470 20.10 -15.64 -29.61
#